data_AF-A0A4V3RRG6-F1
#
_entry.id   AF-A0A4V3RRG6-F1
#
_cell.length_a   1.000
_cell.length_b   1.000
_cell.length_c   1.000
_cell.angle_alpha   90.00
_cell.angle_beta   90.00
_cell.angle_gamma   90.00
#
_symmetry.space_group_name_H-M   'P 1'
#
loop_
_entity.id
_entity.type
_entity.pdbx_description
1 polymer ?
#
loop_
_entity_poly.entity_id
_entity_poly.type
_entity_poly.pdbx_seq_one_letter_code
_entity_poly.pdbx_strand_id
1 'polypeptide(L)'
;MRCSNCGHEVSEDSLHCPNCGKELTFDFSLPRIPASDTPAVAVHEPKKHSVSDRAAYFKGFQMANTLLGLVVLIAVACFLIFA
;
A
#
# COMPACT_ATOMS: atom_id res chain seq x y z
N MET A 1 13.02 -14.11 -21.38
CA MET A 1 13.18 -13.14 -22.49
C MET A 1 14.23 -12.07 -22.13
N ARG A 2 14.68 -11.20 -23.06
CA ARG A 2 15.63 -10.11 -22.74
C ARG A 2 15.01 -8.75 -22.96
N CYS A 3 15.28 -7.80 -22.06
CA CYS A 3 14.76 -6.45 -22.19
C CYS A 3 15.38 -5.75 -23.41
N SER A 4 14.55 -5.24 -24.33
CA SER A 4 15.01 -4.51 -25.52
C SER A 4 15.73 -3.20 -25.20
N ASN A 5 15.63 -2.70 -23.96
CA ASN A 5 16.26 -1.44 -23.54
C ASN A 5 17.66 -1.63 -22.95
N CYS A 6 17.83 -2.60 -22.05
CA CYS A 6 19.09 -2.79 -21.32
C CYS A 6 19.77 -4.14 -21.57
N GLY A 7 19.14 -5.05 -22.31
CA GLY A 7 19.66 -6.38 -22.59
C GLY A 7 19.65 -7.35 -21.40
N HIS A 8 19.20 -6.91 -20.22
CA HIS A 8 19.09 -7.78 -19.04
C HIS A 8 18.08 -8.90 -19.27
N GLU A 9 18.32 -10.05 -18.67
CA GLU A 9 17.41 -11.19 -18.72
C GLU A 9 16.19 -10.94 -17.83
N VAL A 10 14.99 -11.14 -18.37
CA VAL A 10 13.73 -10.84 -17.69
C VAL A 10 12.77 -12.01 -17.85
N SER A 11 12.04 -12.30 -16.77
CA SER A 11 11.02 -13.34 -16.72
C SER A 11 9.81 -12.96 -17.59
N GLU A 12 9.14 -13.96 -18.14
CA GLU A 12 7.98 -13.76 -19.02
C GLU A 12 6.71 -13.36 -18.26
N ASP A 13 6.73 -13.47 -16.92
CA ASP A 13 5.62 -13.08 -16.05
C ASP A 13 5.77 -11.67 -15.45
N SER A 14 6.89 -10.98 -15.70
CA SER A 14 7.20 -9.69 -15.06
C SER A 14 6.87 -8.50 -15.96
N LEU A 15 5.92 -7.66 -15.55
CA LEU A 15 5.42 -6.50 -16.29
C LEU A 15 6.44 -5.35 -16.47
N HIS A 16 7.48 -5.32 -15.63
CA HIS A 16 8.52 -4.29 -15.66
C HIS A 16 9.89 -4.93 -15.57
N CYS A 17 10.86 -4.40 -16.33
CA CYS A 17 12.24 -4.86 -16.23
C CYS A 17 12.83 -4.47 -14.86
N PRO A 18 13.31 -5.42 -14.04
CA PRO A 18 13.85 -5.12 -12.71
C PRO A 18 15.17 -4.35 -12.76
N ASN A 19 15.84 -4.33 -13.92
CA ASN A 19 17.14 -3.68 -14.08
C ASN A 19 17.04 -2.24 -14.59
N CYS A 20 16.12 -1.93 -15.50
CA CYS A 20 15.99 -0.59 -16.08
C CYS A 20 14.63 0.09 -15.83
N GLY A 21 13.66 -0.63 -15.24
CA GLY A 21 12.32 -0.11 -14.94
C GLY A 21 11.41 0.05 -16.16
N LYS A 22 11.83 -0.32 -17.37
CA LYS A 22 10.98 -0.22 -18.56
C LYS A 22 9.84 -1.23 -18.51
N GLU A 23 8.65 -0.77 -18.86
CA GLU A 23 7.46 -1.62 -19.07
C GLU A 23 7.69 -2.63 -20.19
N LEU A 24 7.36 -3.87 -19.89
CA LEU A 24 7.39 -4.99 -20.81
C LEU A 24 5.97 -5.23 -21.28
N THR A 25 5.69 -4.83 -22.51
CA THR A 25 4.39 -5.05 -23.14
C THR A 25 4.33 -6.51 -23.60
N PHE A 26 3.67 -7.35 -22.82
CA PHE A 26 3.31 -8.69 -23.28
C PHE A 26 2.01 -8.59 -24.08
N ASP A 27 2.14 -8.67 -25.39
CA ASP A 27 0.98 -8.97 -26.21
C ASP A 27 0.56 -10.40 -25.90
N PHE A 28 -0.51 -10.55 -25.12
CA PHE A 28 -1.16 -11.82 -24.87
C PHE A 28 -1.83 -12.31 -26.15
N SER A 29 -1.05 -12.65 -27.16
CA SER A 29 -1.49 -13.44 -28.31
C SER A 29 -1.34 -14.92 -27.95
N LEU A 30 -2.11 -15.35 -26.94
CA LEU A 30 -2.24 -16.77 -26.66
C LEU A 30 -2.96 -17.47 -27.84
N PRO A 31 -2.49 -18.65 -28.27
CA PRO A 31 -3.35 -19.64 -28.93
C PRO A 31 -4.58 -19.90 -28.05
N ARG A 32 -5.78 -19.99 -28.63
CA ARG A 32 -7.01 -20.35 -27.91
C ARG A 32 -6.79 -21.65 -27.13
N ILE A 33 -6.77 -21.56 -25.81
CA ILE A 33 -6.98 -22.71 -24.93
C ILE A 33 -8.52 -22.89 -24.87
N PRO A 34 -9.09 -24.02 -25.33
CA PRO A 34 -10.51 -24.27 -25.18
C PRO A 34 -10.85 -24.31 -23.69
N ALA A 35 -11.94 -23.63 -23.33
CA ALA A 35 -12.44 -23.45 -21.97
C ALA A 35 -12.41 -24.75 -21.17
N SER A 36 -11.60 -24.81 -20.12
CA SER A 36 -11.69 -25.84 -19.09
C SER A 36 -12.32 -25.24 -17.85
N ASP A 37 -13.61 -25.48 -17.72
CA ASP A 37 -14.33 -25.81 -16.48
C ASP A 37 -13.47 -25.72 -15.21
N THR A 38 -13.43 -24.53 -14.63
CA THR A 38 -13.17 -24.40 -13.19
C THR A 38 -14.43 -23.76 -12.61
N PRO A 39 -15.22 -24.49 -11.79
CA PRO A 39 -16.30 -23.87 -11.02
C PRO A 39 -15.67 -22.78 -10.17
N ALA A 40 -16.34 -21.63 -10.10
CA ALA A 40 -15.99 -20.45 -9.33
C ALA A 40 -15.25 -20.80 -8.03
N VAL A 41 -13.92 -20.90 -8.10
CA VAL A 41 -13.09 -20.81 -6.92
C VAL A 41 -13.23 -19.36 -6.56
N ALA A 42 -13.92 -19.12 -5.45
CA ALA A 42 -14.05 -17.82 -4.84
C ALA A 42 -12.66 -17.19 -4.82
N VAL A 43 -12.46 -16.26 -5.74
CA VAL A 43 -11.38 -15.30 -5.67
C VAL A 43 -11.60 -14.63 -4.32
N HIS A 44 -10.74 -14.95 -3.34
CA HIS A 44 -10.53 -14.04 -2.24
C HIS A 44 -9.90 -12.81 -2.87
N GLU A 45 -10.77 -11.92 -3.30
CA GLU A 45 -10.46 -10.57 -3.67
C GLU A 45 -9.59 -10.00 -2.55
N PRO A 46 -8.35 -9.56 -2.83
CA PRO A 46 -7.67 -8.72 -1.88
C PRO A 46 -8.53 -7.47 -1.79
N LYS A 47 -9.38 -7.41 -0.75
CA LYS A 47 -10.16 -6.22 -0.41
C LYS A 47 -9.18 -5.07 -0.38
N LYS A 48 -9.16 -4.29 -1.47
CA LYS A 48 -8.45 -3.02 -1.55
C LYS A 48 -9.22 -2.12 -0.61
N HIS A 49 -8.81 -2.18 0.65
CA HIS A 49 -9.39 -1.46 1.76
C HIS A 49 -9.60 -0.03 1.29
N SER A 50 -10.87 0.34 1.36
CA SER A 50 -11.45 1.63 1.11
C SER A 50 -10.49 2.77 1.39
N VAL A 51 -10.25 3.60 0.37
CA VAL A 51 -9.96 5.02 0.60
C VAL A 51 -11.23 5.63 1.18
N SER A 52 -11.52 5.39 2.46
CA SER A 52 -12.68 5.91 3.18
C SER A 52 -12.45 6.17 4.68
N ASP A 53 -11.25 5.93 5.23
CA ASP A 53 -11.04 5.95 6.69
C ASP A 53 -9.93 6.91 7.17
N ARG A 54 -9.49 7.86 6.34
CA ARG A 54 -8.59 8.95 6.79
C ARG A 54 -9.31 10.03 7.60
N ALA A 55 -10.63 10.15 7.49
CA ALA A 55 -11.40 11.17 8.21
C ALA A 55 -11.68 10.80 9.69
N ALA A 56 -11.76 9.50 10.02
CA ALA A 56 -12.01 9.04 11.38
C ALA A 56 -10.72 8.92 12.22
N TYR A 57 -9.59 8.59 11.59
CA TYR A 57 -8.32 8.38 12.30
C TYR A 57 -7.70 9.66 12.87
N PHE A 58 -7.97 10.83 12.26
CA PHE A 58 -7.43 12.10 12.75
C PHE A 58 -7.97 12.48 14.15
N LYS A 59 -9.18 12.02 14.50
CA LYS A 59 -9.85 12.39 15.75
C LYS A 59 -9.39 11.59 16.98
N GLY A 60 -8.71 10.45 16.80
CA GLY A 60 -8.22 9.62 17.91
C GLY A 60 -6.83 10.03 18.41
N PHE A 61 -5.88 10.28 17.48
CA PHE A 61 -4.51 10.68 17.85
C PHE A 61 -4.45 12.09 18.47
N GLN A 62 -5.32 13.00 18.03
CA GLN A 62 -5.35 14.38 18.52
C GLN A 62 -5.77 14.48 20.01
N MET A 63 -6.61 13.56 20.49
CA MET A 63 -7.12 13.61 21.88
C MET A 63 -6.07 13.18 22.90
N ALA A 64 -5.25 12.17 22.58
CA ALA A 64 -4.18 11.71 23.46
C ALA A 64 -3.08 12.78 23.63
N ASN A 65 -2.71 13.46 22.53
CA ASN A 65 -1.70 14.51 22.56
C ASN A 65 -2.19 15.78 23.29
N THR A 66 -3.49 16.09 23.19
CA THR A 66 -4.09 17.23 23.91
C THR A 66 -4.15 16.99 25.42
N LEU A 67 -4.55 15.79 25.85
CA LEU A 67 -4.57 15.43 27.28
C LEU A 67 -3.17 15.43 27.89
N LEU A 68 -2.19 14.84 27.20
CA LEU A 68 -0.79 14.84 27.66
C LEU A 68 -0.24 16.27 27.76
N GLY A 69 -0.49 17.11 26.76
CA GLY A 69 -0.09 18.52 26.77
C GLY A 69 -0.68 19.31 27.94
N LEU A 70 -1.97 19.10 28.24
CA LEU A 70 -2.65 19.78 29.35
C LEU A 70 -2.12 19.34 30.72
N VAL A 71 -1.82 18.07 30.91
CA VAL A 71 -1.20 17.56 32.15
C VAL A 71 0.19 18.17 32.38
N VAL A 72 1.01 18.24 31.32
CA VAL A 72 2.35 18.85 31.41
C VAL A 72 2.26 20.34 31.74
N LEU A 73 1.33 21.07 31.11
CA LEU A 73 1.13 22.50 31.38
C LEU A 73 0.73 22.75 32.83
N ILE A 74 -0.22 21.97 33.36
CA ILE A 74 -0.65 22.09 34.77
C ILE A 74 0.53 21.80 35.71
N ALA A 75 1.31 20.75 35.45
CA ALA A 75 2.45 20.40 36.30
C ALA A 75 3.50 21.52 36.36
N VAL A 76 3.81 22.14 35.22
CA VAL A 76 4.74 23.29 35.16
C VAL A 76 4.17 24.50 35.91
N ALA A 77 2.89 24.81 35.70
CA ALA A 77 2.25 25.93 36.40
C ALA A 77 2.26 25.72 37.93
N CYS A 78 1.94 24.51 38.41
CA CYS A 78 2.05 24.18 39.83
C CYS A 78 3.48 24.38 40.32
N PHE A 79 4.49 23.86 39.63
CA PHE A 79 5.88 24.03 40.03
C PHE A 79 6.28 25.52 40.14
N LEU A 80 5.85 26.37 39.20
CA LEU A 80 6.13 27.81 39.23
C LEU A 80 5.39 28.57 40.34
N ILE A 81 4.25 28.07 40.79
CA ILE A 81 3.46 28.69 41.88
C ILE A 81 3.98 28.25 43.26
N PHE A 82 4.49 27.02 43.36
CA PHE A 82 4.94 26.41 44.61
C PHE A 82 6.47 26.54 44.85
N ALA A 83 7.23 27.05 43.88
CA ALA A 83 8.66 27.40 44.02
C ALA A 83 8.84 28.88 44.37
#